data_AF-A0A6B2SFI3-F1
#
_entry.id   AF-A0A6B2SFI3-F1
#
_cell.length_a   1.000
_cell.length_b   1.000
_cell.length_c   1.000
_cell.angle_alpha   90.00
_cell.angle_beta   90.00
_cell.angle_gamma   90.00
#
_symmetry.space_group_name_H-M   'P 1'
#
loop_
_entity.id
_entity.type
_entity.pdbx_description
1 polymer ?
#
loop_
_entity_poly.entity_id
_entity_poly.type
_entity_poly.pdbx_seq_one_letter_code
_entity_poly.pdbx_strand_id
1 'polypeptide(L)'
;GRAPGNAAVTPDPHGRTGCLSRPKLAAAVARLTATGARSVQVTGDTVRARLPRGSTGTAVFAMPRISGWQCHPGSAADRPARSYLGLVAVPLTDGATTVSCAFHPPGLRLGSAAGGLALAVLVGAAVVRRLRGRGRDVTRDRPAHGSFTGRTGGSHREDTGGRQASRQPARPAEHTGGVSRSRRTHTGGFSDLRTDPS
;
A
#
# COMPACT_ATOMS: atom_id res chain seq x y z
N GLY A 1 -43.64 -6.62 -22.66
CA GLY A 1 -43.11 -5.26 -22.89
C GLY A 1 -41.65 -5.37 -23.23
N ARG A 2 -41.26 -4.92 -24.43
CA ARG A 2 -39.89 -4.96 -24.95
C ARG A 2 -39.17 -3.67 -24.56
N ALA A 3 -38.01 -3.78 -23.92
CA ALA A 3 -37.15 -2.63 -23.62
C ALA A 3 -36.73 -1.92 -24.93
N PRO A 4 -36.73 -0.57 -24.98
CA PRO A 4 -36.20 0.15 -26.13
C PRO A 4 -34.68 -0.04 -26.19
N GLY A 5 -34.22 -0.60 -27.31
CA GLY A 5 -32.81 -0.81 -27.60
C GLY A 5 -32.03 0.51 -27.65
N ASN A 6 -30.80 0.44 -27.14
CA ASN A 6 -29.62 1.17 -27.60
C ASN A 6 -29.92 2.28 -28.62
N ALA A 7 -30.16 3.49 -28.09
CA ALA A 7 -30.27 4.70 -28.89
C ALA A 7 -29.10 4.77 -29.87
N ALA A 8 -29.44 4.74 -31.15
CA ALA A 8 -28.48 4.91 -32.23
C ALA A 8 -27.75 6.23 -32.03
N VAL A 9 -26.45 6.16 -31.76
CA VAL A 9 -25.57 7.32 -31.83
C VAL A 9 -25.64 7.82 -33.26
N THR A 10 -26.39 8.89 -33.49
CA THR A 10 -26.54 9.49 -34.82
C THR A 10 -25.23 10.18 -35.15
N PRO A 11 -24.58 9.88 -36.28
CA PRO A 11 -23.42 10.62 -36.74
C PRO A 11 -23.76 12.10 -36.84
N ASP A 12 -23.05 12.95 -36.09
CA ASP A 12 -23.12 14.41 -36.24
C ASP A 12 -22.95 14.79 -37.73
N PRO A 13 -23.90 15.53 -38.34
CA PRO A 13 -23.84 15.97 -39.74
C PRO A 13 -22.67 16.91 -40.02
N HIS A 14 -22.05 17.49 -38.98
CA HIS A 14 -20.88 18.36 -39.09
C HIS A 14 -19.65 17.74 -38.42
N GLY A 15 -19.43 16.43 -38.55
CA GLY A 15 -18.35 15.66 -37.92
C GLY A 15 -17.00 16.36 -37.75
N ARG A 16 -16.85 17.15 -36.68
CA ARG A 16 -15.66 17.95 -36.40
C ARG A 16 -15.42 18.08 -34.90
N THR A 17 -14.79 17.06 -34.32
CA THR A 17 -13.46 17.34 -33.78
C THR A 17 -12.60 17.77 -34.99
N GLY A 18 -12.30 19.07 -35.12
CA GLY A 18 -11.81 19.73 -36.35
C GLY A 18 -10.96 18.83 -37.27
N CYS A 19 -11.41 18.63 -38.51
CA CYS A 19 -10.71 17.90 -39.58
C CYS A 19 -10.32 16.43 -39.30
N LEU A 20 -10.83 15.78 -38.25
CA LEU A 20 -10.50 14.39 -37.95
C LEU A 20 -11.18 13.41 -38.91
N SER A 21 -10.38 12.78 -39.78
CA SER A 21 -10.86 11.71 -40.66
C SER A 21 -11.22 10.47 -39.84
N ARG A 22 -12.52 10.18 -39.70
CA ARG A 22 -13.02 8.97 -39.03
C ARG A 22 -12.43 7.67 -39.59
N PRO A 23 -12.30 7.48 -40.92
CA PRO A 23 -11.67 6.27 -41.47
C PRO A 23 -10.20 6.13 -41.05
N LYS A 24 -9.42 7.22 -41.06
CA LYS A 24 -8.02 7.18 -40.62
C LYS A 24 -7.91 6.88 -39.13
N LEU A 25 -8.77 7.48 -38.30
CA LEU A 25 -8.82 7.19 -36.87
C LEU A 25 -9.20 5.72 -36.62
N ALA A 26 -10.24 5.21 -37.29
CA ALA A 26 -10.68 3.82 -37.13
C ALA A 26 -9.57 2.84 -37.52
N ALA A 27 -8.85 3.08 -38.61
CA ALA A 27 -7.70 2.26 -39.00
C ALA A 27 -6.55 2.35 -37.98
N ALA A 28 -6.30 3.52 -37.39
CA ALA A 28 -5.30 3.70 -36.35
C ALA A 28 -5.67 2.93 -35.07
N VAL A 29 -6.92 3.07 -34.60
CA VAL A 29 -7.44 2.36 -33.43
C VAL A 29 -7.41 0.86 -33.66
N ALA A 30 -7.87 0.37 -34.83
CA ALA A 30 -7.84 -1.05 -35.15
C ALA A 30 -6.42 -1.63 -35.07
N ARG A 31 -5.42 -0.90 -35.57
CA ARG A 31 -4.01 -1.29 -35.46
C ARG A 31 -3.51 -1.27 -34.01
N LEU A 32 -3.86 -0.26 -33.23
CA LEU A 32 -3.51 -0.17 -31.80
C LEU A 32 -4.13 -1.33 -30.99
N THR A 33 -5.39 -1.68 -31.27
CA THR A 33 -6.08 -2.80 -30.63
C THR A 33 -5.48 -4.13 -31.04
N ALA A 34 -5.12 -4.30 -32.32
CA ALA A 34 -4.54 -5.54 -32.83
C ALA A 34 -3.16 -5.85 -32.21
N THR A 35 -2.37 -4.84 -31.88
CA THR A 35 -1.03 -4.99 -31.26
C THR A 35 -1.04 -4.88 -29.74
N GLY A 36 -2.17 -4.47 -29.15
CA GLY A 36 -2.34 -4.31 -27.71
C GLY A 36 -2.38 -5.63 -26.93
N ALA A 37 -2.42 -5.52 -25.61
CA ALA A 37 -2.56 -6.68 -24.73
C ALA A 37 -3.90 -7.40 -24.94
N ARG A 38 -3.85 -8.73 -25.03
CA ARG A 38 -5.04 -9.61 -25.14
C ARG A 38 -5.73 -9.82 -23.81
N SER A 39 -4.98 -9.78 -22.72
CA SER A 39 -5.51 -9.85 -21.37
C SER A 39 -4.58 -9.11 -20.42
N VAL A 40 -5.14 -8.44 -19.43
CA VAL A 40 -4.41 -7.77 -18.36
C VAL A 40 -4.90 -8.29 -17.02
N GLN A 41 -3.98 -8.65 -16.14
CA GLN A 41 -4.24 -9.03 -14.76
C GLN A 41 -3.58 -8.00 -13.85
N VAL A 42 -4.32 -7.50 -12.87
CA VAL A 42 -3.83 -6.52 -11.89
C VAL A 42 -4.06 -7.10 -10.49
N THR A 43 -3.01 -7.10 -9.69
CA THR A 43 -3.06 -7.38 -8.24
C THR A 43 -2.74 -6.10 -7.48
N GLY A 44 -2.64 -6.16 -6.14
CA GLY A 44 -2.32 -5.00 -5.32
C GLY A 44 -0.98 -4.32 -5.66
N ASP A 45 -0.02 -5.06 -6.19
CA ASP A 45 1.33 -4.61 -6.49
C ASP A 45 1.85 -5.01 -7.88
N THR A 46 1.12 -5.86 -8.60
CA THR A 46 1.60 -6.45 -9.86
C THR A 46 0.63 -6.18 -10.99
N VAL A 47 1.15 -5.86 -12.17
CA VAL A 47 0.39 -5.81 -13.43
C VAL A 47 1.03 -6.76 -14.42
N ARG A 48 0.26 -7.69 -14.96
CA ARG A 48 0.67 -8.63 -15.99
C ARG A 48 -0.17 -8.46 -17.25
N ALA A 49 0.47 -8.41 -18.40
CA ALA A 49 -0.21 -8.38 -19.69
C ALA A 49 0.24 -9.55 -20.57
N ARG A 50 -0.72 -10.21 -21.21
CA ARG A 50 -0.47 -11.19 -22.28
C ARG A 50 -0.56 -10.48 -23.62
N LEU A 51 0.47 -10.66 -24.44
CA LEU A 51 0.63 -10.00 -25.73
C LEU A 51 0.37 -10.98 -26.87
N PRO A 52 0.00 -10.49 -28.07
CA PRO A 52 0.03 -11.29 -29.29
C PRO A 52 1.40 -11.96 -29.50
N ARG A 53 1.42 -13.09 -30.22
CA ARG A 53 2.69 -13.72 -30.61
C ARG A 53 3.45 -12.78 -31.54
N GLY A 54 4.78 -12.72 -31.37
CA GLY A 54 5.63 -11.85 -32.18
C GLY A 54 5.56 -10.37 -31.79
N SER A 55 5.03 -10.02 -30.61
CA SER A 55 5.10 -8.63 -30.13
C SER A 55 6.54 -8.18 -29.93
N THR A 56 6.84 -6.99 -30.43
CA THR A 56 8.16 -6.33 -30.39
C THR A 56 8.00 -4.87 -29.97
N GLY A 57 9.13 -4.18 -29.75
CA GLY A 57 9.14 -2.75 -29.43
C GLY A 57 8.96 -2.48 -27.94
N THR A 58 8.09 -1.53 -27.58
CA THR A 58 7.90 -1.08 -26.18
C THR A 58 6.47 -1.32 -25.74
N ALA A 59 6.30 -2.10 -24.67
CA ALA A 59 5.02 -2.17 -23.96
C ALA A 59 4.91 -0.96 -23.01
N VAL A 60 3.80 -0.23 -23.11
CA VAL A 60 3.51 0.92 -22.24
C VAL A 60 2.28 0.59 -21.41
N PHE A 61 2.40 0.74 -20.10
CA PHE A 61 1.28 0.59 -19.16
C PHE A 61 0.77 1.97 -18.77
N ALA A 62 -0.55 2.15 -18.72
CA ALA A 62 -1.19 3.39 -18.30
C ALA A 62 -1.12 3.62 -16.77
N MET A 63 0.08 3.45 -16.20
CA MET A 63 0.38 3.68 -14.80
C MET A 63 1.64 4.55 -14.66
N PRO A 64 1.71 5.45 -13.65
CA PRO A 64 2.83 6.35 -13.49
C PRO A 64 4.16 5.63 -13.25
N ARG A 65 5.22 6.12 -13.88
CA ARG A 65 6.58 5.64 -13.62
C ARG A 65 7.19 6.29 -12.38
N ILE A 66 6.96 5.68 -11.22
CA ILE A 66 7.58 6.02 -9.93
C ILE A 66 8.64 4.99 -9.51
N SER A 67 9.61 5.33 -8.67
CA SER A 67 10.64 4.39 -8.17
C SER A 67 10.01 3.17 -7.49
N GLY A 68 10.54 1.96 -7.75
CA GLY A 68 10.04 0.72 -7.17
C GLY A 68 9.47 -0.27 -8.19
N TRP A 69 9.11 0.17 -9.40
CA TRP A 69 8.69 -0.71 -10.49
C TRP A 69 9.86 -1.55 -11.04
N GLN A 70 9.68 -2.87 -11.04
CA GLN A 70 10.53 -3.87 -11.69
C GLN A 70 9.68 -4.63 -12.71
N CYS A 71 10.18 -4.81 -13.92
CA CYS A 71 9.46 -5.45 -15.01
C CYS A 71 10.25 -6.59 -15.64
N HIS A 72 9.53 -7.63 -16.00
CA HIS A 72 9.97 -8.83 -16.70
C HIS A 72 9.57 -8.75 -18.17
N PRO A 73 10.49 -8.47 -19.10
CA PRO A 73 10.20 -8.32 -20.52
C PRO A 73 10.24 -9.69 -21.22
N GLY A 74 9.21 -10.52 -21.04
CA GLY A 74 9.14 -11.82 -21.73
C GLY A 74 9.93 -12.91 -21.05
N SER A 75 11.09 -13.28 -21.61
CA SER A 75 11.96 -14.36 -21.09
C SER A 75 13.27 -13.86 -20.48
N ALA A 76 13.51 -12.54 -20.51
CA ALA A 76 14.71 -11.95 -19.94
C ALA A 76 14.53 -11.59 -18.46
N ALA A 77 15.64 -11.48 -17.73
CA ALA A 77 15.65 -11.13 -16.31
C ALA A 77 14.93 -9.80 -16.00
N ASP A 78 14.45 -9.69 -14.77
CA ASP A 78 13.78 -8.50 -14.26
C ASP A 78 14.68 -7.27 -14.34
N ARG A 79 14.10 -6.13 -14.74
CA ARG A 79 14.81 -4.85 -14.84
C ARG A 79 13.94 -3.70 -14.33
N PRO A 80 14.55 -2.61 -13.85
CA PRO A 80 13.80 -1.42 -13.51
C PRO A 80 12.99 -0.91 -14.70
N ALA A 81 11.74 -0.55 -14.48
CA ALA A 81 10.89 -0.02 -15.54
C ALA A 81 11.54 1.22 -16.21
N ARG A 82 11.35 1.38 -17.50
CA ARG A 82 11.68 2.62 -18.21
C ARG A 82 10.50 3.58 -18.13
N SER A 83 10.69 4.79 -18.66
CA SER A 83 9.61 5.77 -18.79
C SER A 83 9.32 6.06 -20.25
N TYR A 84 8.04 6.15 -20.60
CA TYR A 84 7.57 6.73 -21.84
C TYR A 84 6.47 7.73 -21.50
N LEU A 85 6.74 9.03 -21.70
CA LEU A 85 5.82 10.12 -21.34
C LEU A 85 5.35 10.08 -19.87
N GLY A 86 6.24 9.70 -18.94
CA GLY A 86 5.91 9.56 -17.51
C GLY A 86 5.18 8.27 -17.14
N LEU A 87 4.88 7.41 -18.12
CA LEU A 87 4.27 6.09 -17.91
C LEU A 87 5.32 5.00 -17.80
N VAL A 88 4.95 3.88 -17.16
CA VAL A 88 5.78 2.68 -17.11
C VAL A 88 5.94 2.10 -18.51
N ALA A 89 7.20 1.97 -18.94
CA ALA A 89 7.57 1.43 -20.24
C ALA A 89 8.54 0.26 -20.11
N VAL A 90 8.35 -0.76 -20.94
CA VAL A 90 9.14 -1.99 -20.92
C VAL A 90 9.57 -2.32 -22.35
N PRO A 91 10.88 -2.28 -22.66
CA PRO A 91 11.39 -2.82 -23.92
C PRO A 91 11.15 -4.32 -23.95
N LEU A 92 10.45 -4.80 -24.99
CA LEU A 92 10.16 -6.22 -25.16
C LEU A 92 11.37 -6.93 -25.77
N THR A 93 11.62 -8.16 -25.33
CA THR A 93 12.48 -9.08 -26.09
C THR A 93 11.74 -9.57 -27.31
N ASP A 94 12.47 -9.96 -28.35
CA ASP A 94 11.87 -10.47 -29.58
C ASP A 94 10.92 -11.64 -29.30
N GLY A 95 9.68 -11.52 -29.78
CA GLY A 95 8.65 -12.54 -29.60
C GLY A 95 8.05 -12.63 -28.21
N ALA A 96 8.20 -11.62 -27.35
CA ALA A 96 7.61 -11.61 -26.01
C ALA A 96 6.08 -11.80 -26.06
N THR A 97 5.57 -12.79 -25.34
CA THR A 97 4.12 -13.07 -25.24
C THR A 97 3.53 -12.65 -23.91
N THR A 98 4.37 -12.30 -22.93
CA THR A 98 3.97 -11.86 -21.60
C THR A 98 4.92 -10.77 -21.13
N VAL A 99 4.37 -9.78 -20.42
CA VAL A 99 5.14 -8.80 -19.68
C VAL A 99 4.51 -8.65 -18.29
N SER A 100 5.34 -8.64 -17.25
CA SER A 100 4.88 -8.53 -15.86
C SER A 100 5.66 -7.43 -15.18
N CYS A 101 5.00 -6.56 -14.44
CA CYS A 101 5.62 -5.50 -13.66
C CYS A 101 5.15 -5.58 -12.21
N ALA A 102 6.06 -5.52 -11.25
CA ALA A 102 5.78 -5.51 -9.82
C ALA A 102 6.31 -4.24 -9.17
N PHE A 103 5.50 -3.62 -8.32
CA PHE A 103 5.81 -2.42 -7.58
C PHE A 103 6.29 -2.76 -6.18
N HIS A 104 7.53 -2.40 -5.89
CA HIS A 104 8.12 -2.52 -4.56
C HIS A 104 8.32 -1.13 -3.98
N PRO A 105 7.45 -0.66 -3.06
CA PRO A 105 7.57 0.68 -2.49
C PRO A 105 8.96 0.89 -1.87
N PRO A 106 9.64 2.02 -2.17
CA PRO A 106 10.88 2.34 -1.50
C PRO A 106 10.62 2.49 0.01
N GLY A 107 11.52 1.93 0.84
CA GLY A 107 11.41 1.99 2.29
C GLY A 107 10.60 0.86 2.93
N LEU A 108 9.82 0.07 2.19
CA LEU A 108 9.08 -1.07 2.75
C LEU A 108 10.02 -2.07 3.45
N ARG A 109 11.18 -2.34 2.83
CA ARG A 109 12.20 -3.23 3.40
C ARG A 109 12.85 -2.66 4.67
N LEU A 110 13.09 -1.35 4.68
CA LEU A 110 13.70 -0.69 5.83
C LEU A 110 12.72 -0.65 7.01
N GLY A 111 11.46 -0.30 6.74
CA GLY A 111 10.40 -0.27 7.73
C GLY A 111 10.12 -1.65 8.33
N SER A 112 10.08 -2.71 7.51
CA SER A 112 9.89 -4.07 8.01
C SER A 112 11.08 -4.57 8.84
N ALA A 113 12.32 -4.23 8.44
CA ALA A 113 13.50 -4.55 9.22
C ALA A 113 13.52 -3.82 10.57
N ALA A 114 13.27 -2.51 10.59
CA ALA A 114 13.21 -1.73 11.82
C ALA A 114 12.08 -2.20 12.75
N GLY A 115 10.89 -2.48 12.21
CA GLY A 115 9.77 -3.04 12.97
C GLY A 115 10.08 -4.42 13.54
N GLY A 116 10.69 -5.30 12.75
CA GLY A 116 11.12 -6.63 13.17
C GLY A 116 12.16 -6.58 14.30
N LEU A 117 13.14 -5.68 14.20
CA LEU A 117 14.13 -5.46 15.25
C LEU A 117 13.49 -4.95 16.55
N ALA A 118 12.59 -3.96 16.44
CA ALA A 118 11.86 -3.45 17.61
C ALA A 118 11.04 -4.56 18.29
N LEU A 119 10.33 -5.38 17.50
CA LEU A 119 9.58 -6.52 18.01
C LEU A 119 10.49 -7.55 18.70
N ALA A 120 11.64 -7.88 18.09
CA ALA A 120 12.59 -8.83 18.65
C ALA A 120 13.15 -8.35 20.01
N VAL A 121 13.46 -7.05 20.14
CA VAL A 121 13.90 -6.45 21.40
C VAL A 121 12.81 -6.55 22.47
N LEU A 122 11.56 -6.25 22.14
CA LEU A 122 10.43 -6.34 23.07
C LEU A 122 10.19 -7.79 23.54
N VAL A 123 10.20 -8.75 22.61
CA VAL A 123 10.07 -10.17 22.94
C VAL A 123 11.23 -10.65 23.80
N GLY A 124 12.47 -10.28 23.45
CA GLY A 124 13.65 -10.61 24.24
C GLY A 124 13.58 -10.08 25.67
N ALA A 125 13.18 -8.82 25.84
CA ALA A 125 12.99 -8.22 27.16
C ALA A 125 11.89 -8.94 27.97
N ALA A 126 10.76 -9.29 27.34
CA ALA A 126 9.68 -10.02 28.00
C ALA A 126 10.13 -11.42 28.44
N VAL A 127 10.88 -12.15 27.61
CA VAL A 127 11.44 -13.47 27.93
C VAL A 127 12.42 -13.37 29.09
N VAL A 128 13.37 -12.44 29.03
CA VAL A 128 14.34 -12.21 30.13
C VAL A 128 13.64 -11.88 31.44
N ARG A 129 12.59 -11.03 31.41
CA ARG A 129 11.78 -10.73 32.60
C ARG A 129 11.10 -11.97 33.17
N ARG A 130 10.51 -12.82 32.32
CA ARG A 130 9.85 -14.07 32.77
C ARG A 130 10.85 -15.06 33.37
N LEU A 131 12.02 -15.21 32.77
CA LEU A 131 13.08 -16.08 33.29
C LEU A 131 13.62 -15.57 34.63
N ARG A 132 13.83 -14.25 34.76
CA ARG A 132 14.26 -13.63 36.03
C ARG A 132 13.17 -13.61 37.11
N GLY A 133 11.88 -13.64 36.73
CA GLY A 133 10.75 -13.73 37.66
C GLY A 133 10.57 -15.11 38.29
N ARG A 134 10.88 -16.18 37.53
CA ARG A 134 10.80 -17.56 38.04
C ARG A 134 11.88 -17.94 39.06
N GLY A 135 12.97 -17.16 39.14
CA GLY A 135 14.03 -17.35 40.15
C GLY A 135 13.76 -16.67 41.49
N ARG A 136 12.63 -15.96 41.67
CA ARG A 136 12.29 -15.24 42.90
C ARG A 136 11.25 -15.91 43.79
N ASP A 137 10.77 -17.11 43.43
CA ASP A 137 9.82 -17.89 44.24
C ASP A 137 10.47 -18.98 45.12
N VAL A 138 11.80 -18.96 45.32
CA VAL A 138 12.52 -19.93 46.18
C VAL A 138 13.12 -19.28 47.42
N THR A 139 12.48 -18.24 47.98
CA THR A 139 12.74 -17.86 49.39
C THR A 139 11.52 -17.16 49.99
N ARG A 140 10.43 -17.92 50.18
CA ARG A 140 9.49 -17.62 51.27
C ARG A 140 9.04 -18.92 51.90
N ASP A 141 10.01 -19.63 52.47
CA ASP A 141 9.70 -20.58 53.54
C ASP A 141 10.65 -20.30 54.71
N ARG A 142 10.17 -19.48 55.65
CA ARG A 142 10.19 -19.88 57.05
C ARG A 142 9.12 -19.16 57.86
N PRO A 143 8.46 -19.87 58.79
CA PRO A 143 7.34 -19.39 59.56
C PRO A 143 7.84 -18.56 60.74
N ALA A 144 7.16 -17.44 61.00
CA ALA A 144 7.22 -16.78 62.29
C ALA A 144 5.80 -16.84 62.88
N HIS A 145 5.55 -17.87 63.67
CA HIS A 145 4.54 -17.81 64.72
C HIS A 145 5.01 -16.76 65.73
N GLY A 146 4.73 -15.50 65.44
CA GLY A 146 4.84 -14.37 66.36
C GLY A 146 3.48 -14.09 66.95
N SER A 147 3.38 -14.34 68.25
CA SER A 147 2.20 -14.24 69.10
C SER A 147 1.42 -12.93 68.96
N PHE A 148 0.11 -13.09 68.90
CA PHE A 148 -0.89 -12.09 69.25
C PHE A 148 -0.65 -11.59 70.68
N THR A 149 -0.24 -10.33 70.82
CA THR A 149 -0.56 -9.53 72.01
C THR A 149 -1.06 -8.17 71.52
N GLY A 150 -2.28 -7.83 71.93
CA GLY A 150 -2.90 -6.57 71.58
C GLY A 150 -2.15 -5.39 72.20
N ARG A 151 -2.17 -4.25 71.48
CA ARG A 151 -2.20 -2.95 72.13
C ARG A 151 -2.88 -1.93 71.23
N THR A 152 -3.83 -1.28 71.87
CA THR A 152 -4.69 -0.16 71.47
C THR A 152 -3.91 1.11 71.15
N GLY A 153 -4.48 1.92 70.25
CA GLY A 153 -4.54 3.37 70.43
C GLY A 153 -3.67 4.26 69.55
N GLY A 154 -4.30 5.32 69.01
CA GLY A 154 -3.68 6.59 68.62
C GLY A 154 -3.42 6.73 67.12
N SER A 155 -4.36 7.26 66.34
CA SER A 155 -4.61 8.70 66.11
C SER A 155 -3.56 9.41 65.25
N HIS A 156 -4.01 9.87 64.09
CA HIS A 156 -3.75 11.19 63.51
C HIS A 156 -2.30 11.58 63.18
N ARG A 157 -1.97 11.58 61.89
CA ARG A 157 -1.45 12.78 61.23
C ARG A 157 -1.60 12.69 59.71
N GLU A 158 -2.36 13.64 59.18
CA GLU A 158 -2.12 14.22 57.87
C GLU A 158 -0.63 14.55 57.73
N ASP A 159 -0.06 14.20 56.58
CA ASP A 159 0.95 15.08 56.00
C ASP A 159 0.72 15.23 54.50
N THR A 160 0.81 16.49 54.11
CA THR A 160 0.34 17.07 52.88
C THR A 160 1.56 17.40 52.02
N GLY A 161 1.47 17.09 50.72
CA GLY A 161 2.42 17.59 49.73
C GLY A 161 3.63 16.66 49.53
N GLY A 162 4.13 16.45 48.33
CA GLY A 162 3.91 17.11 47.07
C GLY A 162 5.22 17.01 46.30
N ARG A 163 5.20 16.47 45.08
CA ARG A 163 5.96 16.92 43.90
C ARG A 163 5.97 15.82 42.85
N GLN A 164 5.06 16.00 41.89
CA GLN A 164 5.28 15.63 40.52
C GLN A 164 6.58 16.28 40.03
N ALA A 165 7.52 15.48 39.53
CA ALA A 165 8.62 15.95 38.72
C ALA A 165 8.57 15.24 37.37
N SER A 166 7.66 15.74 36.53
CA SER A 166 7.60 15.47 35.10
C SER A 166 8.88 16.02 34.45
N ARG A 167 9.82 15.14 34.07
CA ARG A 167 10.91 15.50 33.17
C ARG A 167 10.48 15.24 31.75
N GLN A 168 10.04 16.31 31.09
CA GLN A 168 9.81 16.40 29.66
C GLN A 168 11.10 16.90 28.99
N PRO A 169 11.73 16.15 28.09
CA PRO A 169 12.79 16.70 27.25
C PRO A 169 12.20 17.57 26.14
N ALA A 170 12.82 18.73 25.98
CA ALA A 170 12.47 19.80 25.06
C ALA A 170 12.45 19.33 23.59
N ARG A 171 11.44 19.80 22.85
CA ARG A 171 11.44 19.84 21.39
C ARG A 171 12.19 21.10 20.93
N PRO A 172 13.11 21.02 19.95
CA PRO A 172 13.49 22.18 19.19
C PRO A 172 12.32 22.61 18.31
N ALA A 173 12.04 23.91 18.32
CA ALA A 173 11.25 24.58 17.31
C ALA A 173 12.02 24.57 15.99
N GLU A 174 11.36 24.31 14.86
CA GLU A 174 11.73 24.94 13.60
C GLU A 174 10.61 24.84 12.54
N HIS A 175 10.33 26.02 12.00
CA HIS A 175 9.83 26.36 10.67
C HIS A 175 8.48 25.83 10.14
N THR A 176 7.49 26.67 10.39
CA THR A 176 6.54 27.25 9.42
C THR A 176 6.73 26.85 7.95
N GLY A 177 5.75 26.10 7.44
CA GLY A 177 5.53 25.87 6.02
C GLY A 177 4.07 25.50 5.81
N GLY A 178 3.20 26.51 5.68
CA GLY A 178 1.78 26.34 5.45
C GLY A 178 1.51 25.63 4.12
N VAL A 179 0.81 24.50 4.17
CA VAL A 179 0.13 23.92 3.01
C VAL A 179 -1.32 23.71 3.40
N SER A 180 -2.15 24.63 2.92
CA SER A 180 -3.60 24.57 2.96
C SER A 180 -4.06 23.33 2.18
N ARG A 181 -4.46 22.26 2.89
CA ARG A 181 -5.13 21.10 2.28
C ARG A 181 -6.64 21.27 2.39
N SER A 182 -7.21 21.76 1.29
CA SER A 182 -8.63 21.62 0.96
C SER A 182 -9.04 20.14 0.99
N ARG A 183 -9.67 19.69 2.08
CA ARG A 183 -10.40 18.42 2.13
C ARG A 183 -11.63 18.54 1.23
N ARG A 184 -11.56 17.96 0.04
CA ARG A 184 -12.76 17.52 -0.69
C ARG A 184 -12.98 16.04 -0.39
N THR A 185 -13.87 15.78 0.55
CA THR A 185 -14.53 14.48 0.72
C THR A 185 -15.45 14.28 -0.47
N HIS A 186 -15.08 13.42 -1.41
CA HIS A 186 -16.03 12.84 -2.36
C HIS A 186 -16.48 11.50 -1.80
N THR A 187 -17.65 11.51 -1.19
CA THR A 187 -18.53 10.36 -1.02
C THR A 187 -19.14 10.02 -2.39
N GLY A 188 -19.02 8.76 -2.78
CA GLY A 188 -19.68 8.14 -3.94
C GLY A 188 -19.21 6.68 -3.93
N GLY A 189 -20.01 5.72 -3.47
CA GLY A 189 -21.36 5.44 -3.95
C GLY A 189 -21.23 4.32 -4.98
N PHE A 190 -20.85 3.13 -4.52
CA PHE A 190 -20.72 1.93 -5.35
C PHE A 190 -22.02 1.14 -5.24
N SER A 191 -22.91 1.30 -6.22
CA SER A 191 -24.13 0.52 -6.37
C SER A 191 -23.99 -0.42 -7.57
N ASP A 192 -24.32 -1.69 -7.29
CA ASP A 192 -24.87 -2.72 -8.17
C ASP A 192 -24.04 -3.27 -9.34
N LEU A 193 -23.35 -4.39 -9.08
CA LEU A 193 -23.28 -5.48 -10.06
C LEU A 193 -24.45 -6.44 -9.80
N ARG A 194 -25.48 -6.39 -10.65
CA ARG A 194 -26.48 -7.44 -10.80
C ARG A 194 -25.94 -8.47 -11.79
N THR A 195 -25.64 -9.65 -11.26
CA THR A 195 -25.37 -10.89 -11.97
C THR A 195 -26.63 -11.35 -12.69
N ASP A 196 -26.52 -11.78 -13.95
CA ASP A 196 -27.53 -12.61 -14.62
C ASP A 196 -26.80 -13.84 -15.17
N PRO A 197 -27.20 -15.08 -14.80
CA PRO A 197 -26.65 -16.30 -15.36
C PRO A 197 -27.43 -16.74 -16.61
N SER A 198 -26.69 -17.34 -17.55
CA SER A 198 -27.21 -18.30 -18.52
C SER A 198 -27.36 -19.68 -17.87
#